data_AF-A0A2V8UCM9-F1
#
_entry.id   AF-A0A2V8UCM9-F1
#
_cell.length_a   1.000
_cell.length_b   1.000
_cell.length_c   1.000
_cell.angle_alpha   90.00
_cell.angle_beta   90.00
_cell.angle_gamma   90.00
#
_symmetry.space_group_name_H-M   'P 1'
#
loop_
_entity.id
_entity.type
_entity.pdbx_description
1 polymer ?
#
loop_
_entity_poly.entity_id
_entity_poly.type
_entity_poly.pdbx_seq_one_letter_code
_entity_poly.pdbx_strand_id
1 'polypeptide(L)'
;MSIAVRSASPAGPSRALACCPSPRRCSSPRRSLPPSDICTTTCRPGRTSAVAPCQSQNRDTDGDLILDISDNCPLAGNANQADQDRDGRGDVCDNCPATPNPDQRDGDGNGLGDACQDNDRDGFLADVDCDDTDPSIHPGSTEICNSKDDNCNGAIDEGFGTGVFCSAGVGSCQRSGQIVCTSPSTTACSAVAGSPTIEVCNHVDDDCDGLVDEGFDQDGDGYTTCGGDCNDSVASIHPGAVEIFNGVDDDCNNIIDDVVEVVTITLATYRVSSSTLTVEATTNYPVGSVTLSVASYGTMTYVPSAAVYRLIVSPATNPGSVTVVSTAGGSATLTVTVQ
;
A
#
# COMPACT_ATOMS: atom_id res chain seq x y z
N MET A 1 52.95 33.39 23.75
CA MET A 1 51.99 34.51 23.82
C MET A 1 50.71 33.91 24.39
N SER A 2 50.52 33.80 25.71
CA SER A 2 50.37 34.88 26.71
C SER A 2 49.47 35.96 26.13
N ILE A 3 48.22 36.12 26.55
CA ILE A 3 47.85 36.77 27.81
C ILE A 3 46.40 36.36 28.19
N ALA A 4 46.21 35.91 29.44
CA ALA A 4 44.92 35.87 30.15
C ALA A 4 44.49 37.30 30.53
N VAL A 5 43.24 37.59 30.90
CA VAL A 5 42.86 37.83 32.31
C VAL A 5 41.37 38.27 32.41
N ARG A 6 40.59 37.50 33.18
CA ARG A 6 39.56 37.84 34.21
C ARG A 6 38.32 38.69 33.81
N SER A 7 37.07 38.22 33.93
CA SER A 7 36.24 37.71 35.06
C SER A 7 35.33 38.77 35.70
N ALA A 8 34.03 38.45 35.79
CA ALA A 8 33.06 38.71 36.87
C ALA A 8 31.73 39.40 36.46
N SER A 9 30.62 38.68 36.71
CA SER A 9 29.25 39.17 37.00
C SER A 9 29.04 39.09 38.54
N PRO A 10 27.92 39.51 39.17
CA PRO A 10 26.79 40.40 38.80
C PRO A 10 26.40 41.43 39.90
N ALA A 11 25.51 42.40 39.61
CA ALA A 11 24.55 42.99 40.57
C ALA A 11 23.52 43.89 39.84
N GLY A 12 22.21 43.65 40.01
CA GLY A 12 21.15 44.63 39.73
C GLY A 12 20.82 45.46 40.99
N PRO A 13 19.66 46.15 41.10
CA PRO A 13 18.73 46.66 40.07
C PRO A 13 18.41 48.17 40.26
N SER A 14 17.81 48.84 39.26
CA SER A 14 16.79 49.90 39.49
C SER A 14 16.06 50.29 38.20
N ARG A 15 14.73 50.20 38.31
CA ARG A 15 13.64 50.43 37.34
C ARG A 15 13.67 51.76 36.58
N ALA A 16 13.34 51.69 35.29
CA ALA A 16 12.31 52.55 34.67
C ALA A 16 11.68 51.76 33.50
N LEU A 17 10.36 51.57 33.53
CA LEU A 17 9.59 50.85 32.51
C LEU A 17 9.65 51.61 31.17
N ALA A 18 10.22 51.00 30.15
CA ALA A 18 10.04 51.37 28.76
C ALA A 18 8.91 50.52 28.16
N CYS A 19 7.90 51.16 27.58
CA CYS A 19 6.96 50.46 26.69
C CYS A 19 7.73 49.88 25.49
N CYS A 20 7.45 48.61 25.20
CA CYS A 20 8.13 47.76 24.23
C CYS A 20 8.38 48.38 22.86
N PRO A 21 9.55 48.13 22.24
CA PRO A 21 9.73 48.15 20.81
C PRO A 21 9.73 46.71 20.28
N SER A 22 8.80 46.37 19.37
CA SER A 22 9.07 45.69 18.09
C SER A 22 7.99 44.68 17.65
N PRO A 23 7.83 44.48 16.33
CA PRO A 23 6.64 43.90 15.71
C PRO A 23 6.84 42.43 15.38
N ARG A 24 5.81 41.60 15.55
CA ARG A 24 5.60 40.37 14.74
C ARG A 24 4.26 39.70 15.08
N ARG A 25 3.54 39.37 14.00
CA ARG A 25 2.42 38.42 13.85
C ARG A 25 1.03 38.87 14.31
N CYS A 26 0.26 39.40 13.36
CA CYS A 26 -1.11 38.93 13.12
C CYS A 26 -1.26 38.68 11.61
N SER A 27 -1.36 37.41 11.24
CA SER A 27 -1.79 36.94 9.91
C SER A 27 -3.32 36.99 9.88
N SER A 28 -3.90 37.58 8.82
CA SER A 28 -5.36 37.70 8.61
C SER A 28 -6.04 36.35 8.32
N PRO A 29 -7.38 36.31 8.36
CA PRO A 29 -8.11 36.11 7.11
C PRO A 29 -9.00 37.32 6.78
N ARG A 30 -9.24 37.50 5.48
CA ARG A 30 -9.99 38.59 4.87
C ARG A 30 -11.38 38.73 5.50
N ARG A 31 -11.63 39.87 6.14
CA ARG A 31 -12.96 40.49 6.18
C ARG A 31 -12.78 41.85 5.52
N SER A 32 -13.47 42.07 4.41
CA SER A 32 -13.60 43.38 3.78
C SER A 32 -14.29 44.31 4.79
N LEU A 33 -13.48 44.99 5.60
CA LEU A 33 -13.96 46.14 6.35
C LEU A 33 -14.31 47.24 5.34
N PRO A 34 -15.45 47.92 5.48
CA PRO A 34 -15.73 49.13 4.70
C PRO A 34 -14.63 50.17 4.97
N PRO A 35 -14.45 51.18 4.10
CA PRO A 35 -13.31 52.10 4.17
C PRO A 35 -13.50 53.08 5.33
N SER A 36 -13.36 52.59 6.56
CA SER A 36 -13.42 53.42 7.74
C SER A 36 -12.01 53.70 8.23
N ASP A 37 -11.66 54.98 8.13
CA ASP A 37 -10.68 55.69 8.94
C ASP A 37 -9.21 55.60 8.53
N ILE A 38 -8.83 56.40 7.52
CA ILE A 38 -7.47 56.96 7.48
C ILE A 38 -7.39 58.02 8.60
N CYS A 39 -6.95 57.62 9.79
CA CYS A 39 -6.45 58.56 10.79
C CYS A 39 -5.07 59.08 10.34
N THR A 40 -5.01 60.23 9.67
CA THR A 40 -3.73 60.93 9.43
C THR A 40 -3.22 61.53 10.75
N THR A 41 -2.35 60.81 11.44
CA THR A 41 -1.65 61.33 12.62
C THR A 41 -0.48 62.22 12.17
N THR A 42 -0.64 63.55 12.16
CA THR A 42 0.53 64.44 12.17
C THR A 42 0.99 64.65 13.61
N CYS A 43 2.01 63.90 14.04
CA CYS A 43 2.67 64.12 15.33
C CYS A 43 3.53 65.39 15.29
N ARG A 44 3.21 66.39 16.12
CA ARG A 44 4.14 67.47 16.50
C ARG A 44 4.70 67.21 17.90
N PRO A 45 6.03 67.27 18.12
CA PRO A 45 6.60 67.00 19.44
C PRO A 45 6.36 68.19 20.38
N GLY A 46 5.85 67.91 21.59
CA GLY A 46 5.84 68.87 22.71
C GLY A 46 4.49 69.42 23.15
N ARG A 47 3.36 68.92 22.63
CA ARG A 47 2.04 69.14 23.26
C ARG A 47 1.38 67.80 23.53
N THR A 48 0.91 67.58 24.75
CA THR A 48 -0.03 66.52 25.08
C THR A 48 -1.36 66.83 24.39
N SER A 49 -1.45 66.57 23.08
CA SER A 49 -2.74 66.41 22.43
C SER A 49 -3.28 65.07 22.89
N ALA A 50 -4.34 65.11 23.70
CA ALA A 50 -5.26 63.99 23.77
C ALA A 50 -5.58 63.59 22.32
N VAL A 51 -5.39 62.32 21.99
CA VAL A 51 -6.00 61.76 20.79
C VAL A 51 -7.49 61.98 21.00
N ALA A 52 -8.09 62.92 20.27
CA ALA A 52 -9.54 62.97 20.22
C ALA A 52 -9.99 61.62 19.68
N PRO A 53 -10.89 60.89 20.37
CA PRO A 53 -11.50 59.70 19.76
C PRO A 53 -12.11 60.12 18.42
N CYS A 54 -12.03 59.27 17.40
CA CYS A 54 -12.75 59.48 16.14
C CYS A 54 -14.19 59.91 16.49
N GLN A 55 -14.61 61.12 16.12
CA GLN A 55 -15.97 61.57 16.35
C GLN A 55 -16.89 60.88 15.33
N SER A 56 -17.18 59.60 15.56
CA SER A 56 -18.21 58.83 14.83
C SER A 56 -19.58 58.93 15.50
N GLN A 57 -19.67 59.51 16.70
CA GLN A 57 -20.89 59.46 17.52
C GLN A 57 -21.98 60.47 17.11
N ASN A 58 -21.68 61.43 16.25
CA ASN A 58 -22.62 62.49 15.82
C ASN A 58 -22.71 62.59 14.28
N ARG A 59 -22.46 61.49 13.56
CA ARG A 59 -22.66 61.46 12.11
C ARG A 59 -24.09 61.01 11.82
N ASP A 60 -24.63 61.61 10.77
CA ASP A 60 -25.91 61.32 10.15
C ASP A 60 -25.57 61.33 8.66
N THR A 61 -25.32 60.15 8.11
CA THR A 61 -24.69 59.99 6.79
C THR A 61 -25.70 60.21 5.65
N ASP A 62 -26.98 59.93 5.87
CA ASP A 62 -28.04 60.06 4.88
C ASP A 62 -28.98 61.26 5.11
N GLY A 63 -28.85 61.96 6.24
CA GLY A 63 -29.53 63.20 6.55
C GLY A 63 -30.96 63.04 7.07
N ASP A 64 -31.30 61.90 7.65
CA ASP A 64 -32.66 61.57 8.09
C ASP A 64 -32.98 62.01 9.53
N LEU A 65 -32.02 62.65 10.21
CA LEU A 65 -32.06 63.14 11.59
C LEU A 65 -31.87 62.07 12.68
N ILE A 66 -31.53 60.84 12.30
CA ILE A 66 -31.06 59.79 13.20
C ILE A 66 -29.54 59.67 13.04
N LEU A 67 -28.83 59.50 14.16
CA LEU A 67 -27.38 59.36 14.11
C LEU A 67 -27.01 57.94 13.66
N ASP A 68 -25.97 57.75 12.85
CA ASP A 68 -25.52 56.45 12.33
C ASP A 68 -25.39 55.35 13.42
N ILE A 69 -25.10 55.74 14.67
CA ILE A 69 -24.97 54.83 15.83
C ILE A 69 -26.30 54.29 16.36
N SER A 70 -27.41 54.90 15.97
CA SER A 70 -28.79 54.59 16.40
C SER A 70 -29.74 54.48 15.21
N ASP A 71 -29.19 54.49 14.00
CA ASP A 71 -29.88 54.38 12.74
C ASP A 71 -29.81 52.93 12.24
N ASN A 72 -30.96 52.29 12.04
CA ASN A 72 -31.04 50.94 11.48
C ASN A 72 -30.87 50.91 9.95
N CYS A 73 -30.75 52.08 9.30
CA CYS A 73 -30.36 52.23 7.90
C CYS A 73 -29.39 53.42 7.67
N PRO A 74 -28.13 53.37 8.14
CA PRO A 74 -27.19 54.52 8.10
C PRO A 74 -26.87 55.16 6.74
N LEU A 75 -27.36 54.59 5.64
CA LEU A 75 -27.10 55.05 4.27
C LEU A 75 -28.40 55.31 3.49
N ALA A 76 -29.58 55.11 4.10
CA ALA A 76 -30.86 55.19 3.45
C ALA A 76 -31.91 55.77 4.40
N GLY A 77 -32.18 57.07 4.23
CA GLY A 77 -32.93 57.82 5.23
C GLY A 77 -34.32 57.26 5.50
N ASN A 78 -34.59 56.97 6.77
CA ASN A 78 -35.80 56.36 7.27
C ASN A 78 -36.10 56.90 8.69
N ALA A 79 -36.44 58.18 8.81
CA ALA A 79 -36.69 58.86 10.09
C ALA A 79 -37.76 58.20 11.00
N ASN A 80 -38.61 57.32 10.46
CA ASN A 80 -39.56 56.51 11.23
C ASN A 80 -38.95 55.27 11.88
N GLN A 81 -37.72 54.90 11.50
CA GLN A 81 -36.93 53.75 11.95
C GLN A 81 -37.77 52.47 11.93
N ALA A 82 -38.58 52.31 10.87
CA ALA A 82 -39.41 51.13 10.70
C ALA A 82 -38.52 49.90 10.50
N ASP A 83 -38.86 48.82 11.20
CA ASP A 83 -38.16 47.54 11.25
C ASP A 83 -39.23 46.50 11.64
N GLN A 84 -39.86 45.92 10.63
CA GLN A 84 -41.04 45.07 10.77
C GLN A 84 -40.71 43.75 11.48
N ASP A 85 -39.54 43.17 11.24
CA ASP A 85 -39.15 41.85 11.72
C ASP A 85 -38.13 41.87 12.88
N ARG A 86 -37.57 43.04 13.18
CA ARG A 86 -36.69 43.34 14.33
C ARG A 86 -35.34 42.67 14.27
N ASP A 87 -34.78 42.56 13.08
CA ASP A 87 -33.45 41.99 12.87
C ASP A 87 -32.31 43.01 13.07
N GLY A 88 -32.65 44.29 13.21
CA GLY A 88 -31.73 45.40 13.41
C GLY A 88 -31.38 46.18 12.15
N ARG A 89 -31.98 45.83 11.01
CA ARG A 89 -31.96 46.59 9.77
C ARG A 89 -33.34 47.15 9.47
N GLY A 90 -33.41 48.41 9.03
CA GLY A 90 -34.70 49.04 8.76
C GLY A 90 -35.31 48.64 7.43
N ASP A 91 -36.65 48.66 7.34
CA ASP A 91 -37.45 48.25 6.16
C ASP A 91 -36.98 48.88 4.83
N VAL A 92 -36.40 50.10 4.89
CA VAL A 92 -35.96 50.86 3.71
C VAL A 92 -34.65 50.33 3.12
N CYS A 93 -33.82 49.67 3.92
CA CYS A 93 -32.53 49.11 3.50
C CYS A 93 -32.44 47.60 3.69
N ASP A 94 -33.56 46.96 4.03
CA ASP A 94 -33.74 45.54 4.23
C ASP A 94 -34.14 44.83 2.93
N ASN A 95 -33.34 43.85 2.50
CA ASN A 95 -33.63 43.03 1.32
C ASN A 95 -34.63 41.87 1.57
N CYS A 96 -35.05 41.68 2.83
CA CYS A 96 -36.12 40.79 3.28
C CYS A 96 -36.98 41.42 4.40
N PRO A 97 -37.76 42.49 4.15
CA PRO A 97 -38.42 43.31 5.19
C PRO A 97 -39.35 42.61 6.19
N ALA A 98 -39.68 41.34 5.98
CA ALA A 98 -40.57 40.56 6.82
C ALA A 98 -39.92 39.29 7.41
N THR A 99 -38.64 39.03 7.10
CA THR A 99 -37.92 37.82 7.51
C THR A 99 -36.55 38.18 8.09
N PRO A 100 -36.32 37.97 9.40
CA PRO A 100 -35.09 38.43 10.04
C PRO A 100 -33.82 37.86 9.41
N ASN A 101 -32.96 38.70 8.85
CA ASN A 101 -31.70 38.32 8.23
C ASN A 101 -30.63 39.42 8.41
N PRO A 102 -30.10 39.63 9.64
CA PRO A 102 -29.24 40.79 9.94
C PRO A 102 -27.96 40.91 9.10
N ASP A 103 -27.51 39.81 8.49
CA ASP A 103 -26.33 39.78 7.62
C ASP A 103 -26.62 40.19 6.16
N GLN A 104 -27.89 40.23 5.77
CA GLN A 104 -28.40 40.73 4.49
C GLN A 104 -27.72 40.10 3.31
N ARG A 105 -27.54 38.79 3.43
CA ARG A 105 -26.99 37.98 2.37
C ARG A 105 -27.94 38.01 1.17
N ASP A 106 -27.34 38.23 0.01
CA ASP A 106 -27.96 38.21 -1.31
C ASP A 106 -26.89 37.63 -2.23
N GLY A 107 -26.95 36.31 -2.44
CA GLY A 107 -25.93 35.54 -3.12
C GLY A 107 -25.85 35.86 -4.62
N ASP A 108 -26.98 36.19 -5.24
CA ASP A 108 -27.09 36.46 -6.68
C ASP A 108 -27.07 37.96 -7.02
N GLY A 109 -27.23 38.84 -6.01
CA GLY A 109 -27.17 40.29 -6.13
C GLY A 109 -28.41 40.91 -6.79
N ASN A 110 -29.55 40.23 -6.74
CA ASN A 110 -30.78 40.69 -7.40
C ASN A 110 -31.60 41.70 -6.55
N GLY A 111 -31.21 41.92 -5.29
CA GLY A 111 -31.86 42.84 -4.35
C GLY A 111 -32.94 42.21 -3.46
N LEU A 112 -33.23 40.92 -3.61
CA LEU A 112 -34.01 40.08 -2.70
C LEU A 112 -33.03 39.22 -1.89
N GLY A 113 -33.15 39.21 -0.57
CA GLY A 113 -32.21 38.44 0.27
C GLY A 113 -32.46 36.94 0.25
N ASP A 114 -31.40 36.16 0.49
CA ASP A 114 -31.44 34.70 0.50
C ASP A 114 -32.48 34.16 1.51
N ALA A 115 -32.68 34.88 2.63
CA ALA A 115 -33.62 34.52 3.69
C ALA A 115 -35.10 34.64 3.30
N CYS A 116 -35.42 35.19 2.13
CA CYS A 116 -36.80 35.31 1.64
C CYS A 116 -36.92 34.98 0.15
N GLN A 117 -35.89 34.34 -0.42
CA GLN A 117 -35.84 33.88 -1.80
C GLN A 117 -36.05 32.36 -1.86
N ASP A 118 -36.91 31.93 -2.78
CA ASP A 118 -37.21 30.54 -3.12
C ASP A 118 -37.42 30.52 -4.64
N ASN A 119 -36.33 30.37 -5.40
CA ASN A 119 -36.36 30.55 -6.85
C ASN A 119 -37.03 29.38 -7.57
N ASP A 120 -36.92 28.18 -7.02
CA ASP A 120 -37.37 26.95 -7.66
C ASP A 120 -38.72 26.41 -7.12
N ARG A 121 -39.19 26.97 -6.00
CA ARG A 121 -40.50 26.78 -5.37
C ARG A 121 -40.70 25.41 -4.77
N ASP A 122 -39.64 24.82 -4.23
CA ASP A 122 -39.70 23.57 -3.48
C ASP A 122 -40.09 23.78 -1.99
N GLY A 123 -40.09 25.04 -1.53
CA GLY A 123 -40.45 25.46 -0.19
C GLY A 123 -39.28 25.57 0.79
N PHE A 124 -38.05 25.40 0.31
CA PHE A 124 -36.82 25.78 0.98
C PHE A 124 -36.36 27.16 0.49
N LEU A 125 -35.65 27.87 1.34
CA LEU A 125 -35.18 29.22 1.05
C LEU A 125 -33.69 29.14 0.70
N ALA A 126 -33.21 30.06 -0.13
CA ALA A 126 -31.82 30.12 -0.58
C ALA A 126 -30.78 30.22 0.56
N ASP A 127 -31.19 30.60 1.78
CA ASP A 127 -30.31 30.63 2.95
C ASP A 127 -30.00 29.23 3.54
N VAL A 128 -30.83 28.25 3.22
CA VAL A 128 -30.81 26.87 3.73
C VAL A 128 -30.63 25.85 2.60
N ASP A 129 -31.09 26.19 1.39
CA ASP A 129 -30.93 25.40 0.19
C ASP A 129 -29.50 25.56 -0.39
N CYS A 130 -28.86 24.43 -0.69
CA CYS A 130 -27.53 24.41 -1.28
C CYS A 130 -27.52 24.57 -2.81
N ASP A 131 -28.66 24.43 -3.51
CA ASP A 131 -28.87 24.76 -4.92
C ASP A 131 -30.32 25.21 -5.16
N ASP A 132 -30.66 26.45 -4.75
CA ASP A 132 -31.98 27.11 -4.90
C ASP A 132 -32.49 27.25 -6.35
N THR A 133 -31.81 26.63 -7.33
CA THR A 133 -32.24 26.57 -8.72
C THR A 133 -32.71 25.20 -9.16
N ASP A 134 -32.63 24.20 -8.28
CA ASP A 134 -32.93 22.78 -8.55
C ASP A 134 -33.80 22.17 -7.44
N PRO A 135 -35.13 21.98 -7.67
CA PRO A 135 -36.07 21.49 -6.65
C PRO A 135 -35.80 20.08 -6.12
N SER A 136 -34.77 19.40 -6.63
CA SER A 136 -34.35 18.09 -6.15
C SER A 136 -33.22 18.18 -5.12
N ILE A 137 -32.62 19.35 -4.95
CA ILE A 137 -31.50 19.60 -4.06
C ILE A 137 -31.99 20.50 -2.96
N HIS A 138 -32.23 19.94 -1.78
CA HIS A 138 -32.71 20.69 -0.63
C HIS A 138 -32.56 19.84 0.63
N PRO A 139 -32.60 20.43 1.84
CA PRO A 139 -32.47 19.66 3.07
C PRO A 139 -33.43 18.48 3.17
N GLY A 140 -32.87 17.29 3.43
CA GLY A 140 -33.64 16.06 3.61
C GLY A 140 -34.08 15.36 2.32
N SER A 141 -33.63 15.80 1.15
CA SER A 141 -33.72 15.04 -0.10
C SER A 141 -33.05 13.66 0.00
N THR A 142 -33.40 12.78 -0.95
CA THR A 142 -32.73 11.48 -1.07
C THR A 142 -31.52 11.63 -1.97
N GLU A 143 -30.34 11.30 -1.44
CA GLU A 143 -29.09 11.30 -2.21
C GLU A 143 -29.17 10.39 -3.44
N ILE A 144 -28.66 10.93 -4.55
CA ILE A 144 -28.34 10.16 -5.74
C ILE A 144 -26.85 10.31 -6.04
N CYS A 145 -26.28 9.32 -6.72
CA CYS A 145 -24.85 9.35 -7.07
C CYS A 145 -24.61 10.28 -8.26
N ASN A 146 -24.53 11.59 -8.02
CA ASN A 146 -24.38 12.64 -9.03
C ASN A 146 -23.25 13.65 -8.70
N SER A 147 -22.49 13.42 -7.63
CA SER A 147 -21.43 14.30 -7.13
C SER A 147 -21.91 15.67 -6.64
N LYS A 148 -23.17 15.75 -6.24
CA LYS A 148 -23.76 16.85 -5.47
C LYS A 148 -24.14 16.35 -4.07
N ASP A 149 -24.40 17.31 -3.19
CA ASP A 149 -24.98 17.08 -1.86
C ASP A 149 -26.47 17.38 -2.03
N ASP A 150 -27.26 16.37 -2.42
CA ASP A 150 -28.66 16.60 -2.78
C ASP A 150 -29.48 16.97 -1.54
N ASN A 151 -29.08 16.53 -0.36
CA ASN A 151 -29.82 16.73 0.88
C ASN A 151 -29.22 17.81 1.82
N CYS A 152 -28.26 18.56 1.31
CA CYS A 152 -27.58 19.69 1.95
C CYS A 152 -27.05 19.38 3.36
N ASN A 153 -26.56 18.15 3.62
CA ASN A 153 -26.04 17.76 4.94
C ASN A 153 -24.52 17.95 5.10
N GLY A 154 -23.84 18.38 4.03
CA GLY A 154 -22.41 18.59 3.95
C GLY A 154 -21.61 17.36 3.51
N ALA A 155 -22.26 16.24 3.21
CA ALA A 155 -21.67 15.07 2.57
C ALA A 155 -22.16 14.97 1.12
N ILE A 156 -21.27 14.52 0.24
CA ILE A 156 -21.58 14.32 -1.18
C ILE A 156 -21.76 12.82 -1.41
N ASP A 157 -22.87 12.43 -2.02
CA ASP A 157 -23.20 11.05 -2.39
C ASP A 157 -23.10 10.05 -1.20
N GLU A 158 -23.57 10.38 0.02
CA GLU A 158 -23.46 9.43 1.13
C GLU A 158 -24.31 8.16 0.91
N GLY A 159 -23.85 7.04 1.49
CA GLY A 159 -24.47 5.73 1.27
C GLY A 159 -24.02 5.03 -0.02
N PHE A 160 -23.35 5.73 -0.96
CA PHE A 160 -22.79 5.13 -2.18
C PHE A 160 -21.34 4.63 -2.02
N GLY A 161 -20.70 4.96 -0.90
CA GLY A 161 -19.32 4.54 -0.60
C GLY A 161 -18.28 5.21 -1.51
N THR A 162 -18.60 6.36 -2.08
CA THR A 162 -17.69 7.16 -2.90
C THR A 162 -16.41 7.50 -2.12
N GLY A 163 -15.27 7.53 -2.82
CA GLY A 163 -13.97 7.81 -2.21
C GLY A 163 -13.34 6.67 -1.40
N VAL A 164 -14.07 5.58 -1.13
CA VAL A 164 -13.52 4.37 -0.51
C VAL A 164 -12.53 3.70 -1.45
N PHE A 165 -11.40 3.23 -0.91
CA PHE A 165 -10.39 2.52 -1.69
C PHE A 165 -10.93 1.20 -2.25
N CYS A 166 -10.64 0.95 -3.51
CA CYS A 166 -10.94 -0.29 -4.20
C CYS A 166 -9.74 -0.72 -5.05
N SER A 167 -9.77 -1.96 -5.53
CA SER A 167 -8.78 -2.47 -6.47
C SER A 167 -9.43 -3.24 -7.60
N ALA A 168 -8.82 -3.18 -8.77
CA ALA A 168 -9.20 -3.98 -9.93
C ALA A 168 -7.98 -4.72 -10.49
N GLY A 169 -8.19 -5.96 -10.95
CA GLY A 169 -7.12 -6.85 -11.42
C GLY A 169 -6.60 -7.79 -10.34
N VAL A 170 -5.84 -8.79 -10.79
CA VAL A 170 -5.14 -9.80 -9.96
C VAL A 170 -3.63 -9.67 -10.24
N GLY A 171 -2.79 -10.17 -9.35
CA GLY A 171 -1.35 -10.22 -9.58
C GLY A 171 -0.71 -8.86 -9.84
N SER A 172 0.23 -8.83 -10.78
CA SER A 172 0.90 -7.62 -11.28
C SER A 172 -0.07 -6.62 -11.95
N CYS A 173 -1.23 -7.08 -12.42
CA CYS A 173 -2.26 -6.23 -13.02
C CYS A 173 -3.09 -5.49 -11.98
N GLN A 174 -2.96 -5.77 -10.69
CA GLN A 174 -3.74 -5.08 -9.68
C GLN A 174 -3.46 -3.57 -9.74
N ARG A 175 -4.52 -2.77 -9.81
CA ARG A 175 -4.48 -1.30 -9.73
C ARG A 175 -5.40 -0.85 -8.61
N SER A 176 -4.94 0.14 -7.86
CA SER A 176 -5.74 0.78 -6.83
C SER A 176 -6.53 1.95 -7.42
N GLY A 177 -7.73 2.16 -6.91
CA GLY A 177 -8.60 3.26 -7.27
C GLY A 177 -9.53 3.60 -6.12
N GLN A 178 -10.58 4.35 -6.44
CA GLN A 178 -11.63 4.69 -5.51
C GLN A 178 -12.98 4.36 -6.12
N ILE A 179 -13.95 4.07 -5.26
CA ILE A 179 -15.34 3.92 -5.69
C ILE A 179 -15.83 5.29 -6.16
N VAL A 180 -16.40 5.31 -7.37
CA VAL A 180 -16.95 6.49 -8.04
C VAL A 180 -18.34 6.19 -8.59
N CYS A 181 -19.16 7.24 -8.77
CA CYS A 181 -20.46 7.12 -9.40
C CYS A 181 -20.34 6.70 -10.87
N THR A 182 -21.16 5.73 -11.29
CA THR A 182 -21.32 5.33 -12.71
C THR A 182 -22.71 5.60 -13.24
N SER A 183 -23.71 5.62 -12.36
CA SER A 183 -25.06 6.08 -12.62
C SER A 183 -25.67 6.64 -11.33
N PRO A 184 -26.82 7.33 -11.36
CA PRO A 184 -27.45 7.90 -10.17
C PRO A 184 -27.71 6.91 -9.01
N SER A 185 -27.67 5.60 -9.27
CA SER A 185 -27.88 4.57 -8.25
C SER A 185 -26.78 3.50 -8.19
N THR A 186 -25.70 3.65 -8.97
CA THR A 186 -24.63 2.63 -9.03
C THR A 186 -23.25 3.25 -8.94
N THR A 187 -22.34 2.52 -8.29
CA THR A 187 -20.93 2.86 -8.22
C THR A 187 -20.05 1.78 -8.83
N ALA A 188 -18.85 2.16 -9.24
CA ALA A 188 -17.82 1.22 -9.67
C ALA A 188 -16.45 1.68 -9.19
N CYS A 189 -15.48 0.77 -9.20
CA CYS A 189 -14.10 1.13 -8.95
C CYS A 189 -13.54 1.93 -10.13
N SER A 190 -12.88 3.06 -9.85
CA SER A 190 -12.19 3.84 -10.88
C SER A 190 -10.92 3.16 -11.41
N ALA A 191 -10.44 2.12 -10.71
CA ALA A 191 -9.29 1.35 -11.16
C ALA A 191 -9.65 0.49 -12.38
N VAL A 192 -8.81 0.57 -13.40
CA VAL A 192 -8.81 -0.36 -14.53
C VAL A 192 -7.63 -1.30 -14.32
N ALA A 193 -7.86 -2.61 -14.42
CA ALA A 193 -6.79 -3.61 -14.29
C ALA A 193 -5.68 -3.34 -15.31
N GLY A 194 -4.44 -3.64 -14.92
CA GLY A 194 -3.29 -3.68 -15.82
C GLY A 194 -3.49 -4.66 -16.96
N SER A 195 -2.72 -4.50 -18.03
CA SER A 195 -2.72 -5.46 -19.13
C SER A 195 -1.87 -6.67 -18.77
N PRO A 196 -2.34 -7.89 -19.05
CA PRO A 196 -1.59 -9.11 -18.77
C PRO A 196 -0.37 -9.21 -19.69
N THR A 197 0.73 -9.71 -19.13
CA THR A 197 1.96 -10.04 -19.83
C THR A 197 2.28 -11.52 -19.66
N ILE A 198 3.10 -12.10 -20.53
CA ILE A 198 3.46 -13.52 -20.35
C ILE A 198 4.27 -13.69 -19.06
N GLU A 199 4.04 -14.80 -18.36
CA GLU A 199 4.77 -15.17 -17.15
C GLU A 199 6.28 -15.13 -17.36
N VAL A 200 6.96 -14.56 -16.37
CA VAL A 200 8.40 -14.72 -16.20
C VAL A 200 8.67 -15.11 -14.78
N CYS A 201 9.63 -16.01 -14.60
CA CYS A 201 10.04 -16.56 -13.32
C CYS A 201 10.44 -15.50 -12.26
N ASN A 202 9.46 -14.90 -11.60
CA ASN A 202 9.66 -13.73 -10.74
C ASN A 202 8.78 -13.78 -9.48
N HIS A 203 8.01 -14.86 -9.27
CA HIS A 203 7.06 -15.07 -8.17
C HIS A 203 5.90 -14.05 -8.17
N VAL A 204 5.55 -13.55 -9.35
CA VAL A 204 4.45 -12.63 -9.59
C VAL A 204 3.61 -13.19 -10.73
N ASP A 205 2.30 -13.13 -10.54
CA ASP A 205 1.29 -13.36 -11.57
C ASP A 205 1.35 -12.20 -12.60
N ASP A 206 2.09 -12.40 -13.68
CA ASP A 206 2.33 -11.42 -14.76
C ASP A 206 1.19 -11.40 -15.78
N ASP A 207 0.51 -12.54 -15.97
CA ASP A 207 -0.56 -12.74 -16.94
C ASP A 207 -1.97 -12.56 -16.34
N CYS A 208 -2.02 -12.41 -15.03
CA CYS A 208 -3.17 -11.97 -14.24
C CYS A 208 -4.35 -12.95 -14.28
N ASP A 209 -4.06 -14.24 -14.48
CA ASP A 209 -5.04 -15.32 -14.42
C ASP A 209 -5.27 -15.85 -12.99
N GLY A 210 -4.43 -15.43 -12.03
CA GLY A 210 -4.50 -15.78 -10.61
C GLY A 210 -3.59 -16.92 -10.18
N LEU A 211 -2.78 -17.46 -11.08
CA LEU A 211 -1.67 -18.36 -10.80
C LEU A 211 -0.35 -17.59 -10.83
N VAL A 212 0.70 -18.16 -10.26
CA VAL A 212 2.01 -17.52 -10.20
C VAL A 212 3.00 -18.46 -10.89
N ASP A 213 3.75 -17.95 -11.86
CA ASP A 213 4.80 -18.65 -12.60
C ASP A 213 4.32 -20.02 -13.14
N GLU A 214 3.16 -20.08 -13.80
CA GLU A 214 2.67 -21.32 -14.41
C GLU A 214 3.32 -21.64 -15.77
N GLY A 215 3.26 -22.91 -16.17
CA GLY A 215 3.82 -23.39 -17.45
C GLY A 215 5.33 -23.67 -17.45
N PHE A 216 5.99 -23.58 -16.29
CA PHE A 216 7.41 -23.86 -16.10
C PHE A 216 7.69 -25.26 -15.52
N ASP A 217 6.77 -26.21 -15.63
CA ASP A 217 6.95 -27.63 -15.26
C ASP A 217 6.60 -28.47 -16.49
N GLN A 218 7.60 -28.71 -17.35
CA GLN A 218 7.38 -29.36 -18.65
C GLN A 218 7.19 -30.87 -18.56
N ASP A 219 7.75 -31.55 -17.54
CA ASP A 219 7.61 -32.99 -17.37
C ASP A 219 6.52 -33.43 -16.37
N GLY A 220 6.00 -32.49 -15.57
CA GLY A 220 4.85 -32.67 -14.68
C GLY A 220 5.19 -33.33 -13.35
N ASP A 221 6.44 -33.27 -12.90
CA ASP A 221 6.87 -33.86 -11.63
C ASP A 221 6.59 -32.98 -10.39
N GLY A 222 6.17 -31.72 -10.63
CA GLY A 222 5.84 -30.74 -9.62
C GLY A 222 7.01 -29.82 -9.21
N TYR A 223 8.19 -29.98 -9.81
CA TYR A 223 9.31 -29.07 -9.73
C TYR A 223 9.37 -28.26 -11.01
N THR A 224 9.29 -26.93 -10.87
CA THR A 224 9.42 -26.05 -12.02
C THR A 224 10.89 -25.67 -12.24
N THR A 225 11.22 -25.22 -13.45
CA THR A 225 12.48 -24.52 -13.74
C THR A 225 12.73 -23.37 -12.74
N CYS A 226 11.65 -22.74 -12.27
CA CYS A 226 11.67 -21.71 -11.23
C CYS A 226 11.90 -22.25 -9.82
N GLY A 227 11.40 -23.46 -9.54
CA GLY A 227 11.56 -24.20 -8.29
C GLY A 227 12.95 -24.81 -8.10
N GLY A 228 13.87 -24.59 -9.04
CA GLY A 228 15.24 -25.09 -8.99
C GLY A 228 15.44 -26.41 -9.73
N ASP A 229 14.49 -26.82 -10.56
CA ASP A 229 14.69 -27.95 -11.46
C ASP A 229 15.83 -27.64 -12.45
N CYS A 230 16.88 -28.45 -12.39
CA CYS A 230 18.04 -28.34 -13.25
C CYS A 230 17.84 -29.03 -14.61
N ASN A 231 16.76 -29.82 -14.80
CA ASN A 231 16.32 -30.36 -16.07
C ASN A 231 14.80 -30.64 -16.13
N ASP A 232 14.05 -29.58 -16.42
CA ASP A 232 12.58 -29.52 -16.59
C ASP A 232 11.95 -30.49 -17.61
N SER A 233 12.76 -31.24 -18.34
CA SER A 233 12.31 -32.22 -19.33
C SER A 233 12.41 -33.67 -18.85
N VAL A 234 12.89 -33.88 -17.63
CA VAL A 234 13.19 -35.20 -17.05
C VAL A 234 12.79 -35.24 -15.57
N ALA A 235 11.61 -35.80 -15.29
CA ALA A 235 10.97 -35.91 -13.97
C ALA A 235 11.75 -36.65 -12.86
N SER A 236 12.96 -37.15 -13.16
CA SER A 236 13.84 -37.79 -12.19
C SER A 236 15.01 -36.89 -11.78
N ILE A 237 15.15 -35.74 -12.41
CA ILE A 237 16.18 -34.74 -12.15
C ILE A 237 15.44 -33.55 -11.56
N HIS A 238 15.56 -33.35 -10.26
CA HIS A 238 14.90 -32.26 -9.54
C HIS A 238 15.53 -32.09 -8.16
N PRO A 239 15.35 -30.94 -7.48
CA PRO A 239 15.86 -30.74 -6.13
C PRO A 239 15.49 -31.88 -5.16
N GLY A 240 16.51 -32.48 -4.56
CA GLY A 240 16.34 -33.56 -3.58
C GLY A 240 15.92 -34.92 -4.17
N ALA A 241 16.06 -35.12 -5.48
CA ALA A 241 16.00 -36.45 -6.08
C ALA A 241 17.08 -37.37 -5.49
N VAL A 242 16.94 -38.67 -5.72
CA VAL A 242 17.99 -39.64 -5.34
C VAL A 242 18.98 -39.72 -6.48
N GLU A 243 20.21 -39.28 -6.21
CA GLU A 243 21.37 -39.44 -7.10
C GLU A 243 21.57 -40.89 -7.53
N ILE A 244 21.77 -41.07 -8.84
CA ILE A 244 22.15 -42.33 -9.45
C ILE A 244 23.44 -42.16 -10.23
N PHE A 245 24.30 -43.19 -10.25
CA PHE A 245 25.59 -43.11 -10.95
C PHE A 245 25.41 -43.07 -12.48
N ASN A 246 25.10 -41.90 -13.04
CA ASN A 246 24.80 -41.66 -14.45
C ASN A 246 25.58 -40.46 -15.02
N GLY A 247 26.37 -39.74 -14.20
CA GLY A 247 27.12 -38.56 -14.60
C GLY A 247 26.28 -37.29 -14.72
N VAL A 248 25.07 -37.30 -14.16
CA VAL A 248 24.14 -36.17 -14.05
C VAL A 248 24.02 -35.80 -12.57
N ASP A 249 23.75 -34.53 -12.32
CA ASP A 249 23.36 -34.01 -11.00
C ASP A 249 21.83 -34.17 -10.94
N ASP A 250 21.35 -35.30 -10.43
CA ASP A 250 19.93 -35.63 -10.39
C ASP A 250 19.22 -34.82 -9.29
N ASP A 251 19.90 -34.49 -8.19
CA ASP A 251 19.32 -33.78 -7.03
C ASP A 251 19.52 -32.25 -7.06
N CYS A 252 20.16 -31.75 -8.12
CA CYS A 252 20.44 -30.35 -8.41
C CYS A 252 21.27 -29.62 -7.33
N ASN A 253 22.15 -30.34 -6.61
CA ASN A 253 22.99 -29.77 -5.56
C ASN A 253 24.35 -29.23 -6.06
N ASN A 254 24.61 -29.32 -7.37
CA ASN A 254 25.87 -29.01 -8.07
C ASN A 254 27.01 -29.99 -7.79
N ILE A 255 26.71 -31.18 -7.30
CA ILE A 255 27.67 -32.26 -7.08
C ILE A 255 27.15 -33.49 -7.82
N ILE A 256 27.80 -33.79 -8.94
CA ILE A 256 27.47 -34.95 -9.76
C ILE A 256 27.85 -36.24 -9.02
N ASP A 257 26.93 -37.22 -9.02
CA ASP A 257 27.10 -38.58 -8.49
C ASP A 257 27.60 -38.57 -7.02
N ASP A 258 26.97 -37.78 -6.15
CA ASP A 258 27.50 -37.49 -4.80
C ASP A 258 27.12 -38.51 -3.71
N VAL A 259 26.33 -39.53 -4.07
CA VAL A 259 26.00 -40.63 -3.18
C VAL A 259 27.22 -41.46 -2.84
N VAL A 260 27.49 -41.57 -1.54
CA VAL A 260 28.51 -42.49 -1.03
C VAL A 260 28.09 -43.93 -1.31
N GLU A 261 28.85 -44.61 -2.16
CA GLU A 261 28.58 -46.00 -2.49
C GLU A 261 28.89 -46.94 -1.31
N VAL A 262 27.91 -47.77 -0.96
CA VAL A 262 28.03 -48.82 0.05
C VAL A 262 27.90 -50.18 -0.63
N VAL A 263 29.04 -50.81 -0.90
CA VAL A 263 29.09 -52.20 -1.37
C VAL A 263 29.07 -53.14 -0.18
N THR A 264 28.21 -54.16 -0.19
CA THR A 264 28.13 -55.18 0.86
C THR A 264 28.27 -56.57 0.27
N ILE A 265 29.23 -57.36 0.75
CA ILE A 265 29.38 -58.77 0.36
C ILE A 265 28.47 -59.61 1.26
N THR A 266 27.45 -60.23 0.68
CA THR A 266 26.46 -61.05 1.41
C THR A 266 26.87 -62.52 1.50
N LEU A 267 27.66 -63.00 0.54
CA LEU A 267 28.18 -64.37 0.52
C LEU A 267 29.58 -64.41 -0.10
N ALA A 268 30.50 -65.12 0.55
CA ALA A 268 31.78 -65.50 -0.04
C ALA A 268 32.15 -66.91 0.43
N THR A 269 31.91 -67.91 -0.41
CA THR A 269 32.15 -69.32 -0.08
C THR A 269 32.99 -70.04 -1.12
N TYR A 270 33.92 -70.87 -0.67
CA TYR A 270 34.72 -71.75 -1.51
C TYR A 270 34.43 -73.21 -1.19
N ARG A 271 33.88 -73.93 -2.16
CA ARG A 271 33.62 -75.37 -2.04
C ARG A 271 34.83 -76.16 -2.51
N VAL A 272 35.43 -76.93 -1.60
CA VAL A 272 36.63 -77.72 -1.91
C VAL A 272 36.31 -78.85 -2.89
N SER A 273 35.15 -79.49 -2.75
CA SER A 273 34.72 -80.63 -3.57
C SER A 273 34.59 -80.31 -5.06
N SER A 274 34.21 -79.08 -5.41
CA SER A 274 34.00 -78.62 -6.79
C SER A 274 34.95 -77.52 -7.22
N SER A 275 35.94 -77.16 -6.38
CA SER A 275 36.84 -76.01 -6.58
C SER A 275 36.09 -74.76 -7.03
N THR A 276 34.94 -74.46 -6.39
CA THR A 276 34.02 -73.40 -6.82
C THR A 276 33.98 -72.28 -5.80
N LEU A 277 34.30 -71.07 -6.24
CA LEU A 277 34.12 -69.83 -5.48
C LEU A 277 32.78 -69.19 -5.89
N THR A 278 31.91 -68.94 -4.91
CA THR A 278 30.68 -68.17 -5.10
C THR A 278 30.76 -66.88 -4.28
N VAL A 279 30.60 -65.75 -4.95
CA VAL A 279 30.55 -64.42 -4.35
C VAL A 279 29.21 -63.78 -4.67
N GLU A 280 28.54 -63.24 -3.66
CA GLU A 280 27.33 -62.43 -3.79
C GLU A 280 27.53 -61.08 -3.10
N ALA A 281 27.06 -60.01 -3.72
CA ALA A 281 27.13 -58.66 -3.19
C ALA A 281 25.91 -57.80 -3.55
N THR A 282 25.69 -56.75 -2.78
CA THR A 282 24.71 -55.69 -3.02
C THR A 282 25.39 -54.31 -3.00
N THR A 283 24.72 -53.32 -3.57
CA THR A 283 25.11 -51.90 -3.52
C THR A 283 23.85 -51.06 -3.25
N ASN A 284 24.01 -49.85 -2.73
CA ASN A 284 22.92 -48.88 -2.55
C ASN A 284 22.54 -48.15 -3.86
N TYR A 285 23.33 -48.30 -4.93
CA TYR A 285 22.94 -47.81 -6.25
C TYR A 285 21.88 -48.69 -6.92
N PRO A 286 20.98 -48.10 -7.74
CA PRO A 286 20.04 -48.87 -8.55
C PRO A 286 20.74 -49.86 -9.50
N VAL A 287 20.00 -50.91 -9.86
CA VAL A 287 20.50 -51.94 -10.76
C VAL A 287 20.81 -51.34 -12.13
N GLY A 288 22.03 -51.54 -12.61
CA GLY A 288 22.48 -51.01 -13.90
C GLY A 288 23.20 -49.67 -13.84
N SER A 289 23.11 -48.92 -12.74
CA SER A 289 23.88 -47.68 -12.55
C SER A 289 25.37 -47.93 -12.35
N VAL A 290 25.74 -49.09 -11.78
CA VAL A 290 27.14 -49.46 -11.53
C VAL A 290 27.46 -50.87 -12.00
N THR A 291 28.74 -51.12 -12.30
CA THR A 291 29.25 -52.47 -12.54
C THR A 291 30.06 -52.94 -11.36
N LEU A 292 29.64 -54.05 -10.73
CA LEU A 292 30.42 -54.72 -9.68
C LEU A 292 31.36 -55.76 -10.29
N SER A 293 32.56 -55.87 -9.73
CA SER A 293 33.53 -56.90 -10.11
C SER A 293 34.26 -57.43 -8.88
N VAL A 294 34.64 -58.70 -8.91
CA VAL A 294 35.53 -59.28 -7.92
C VAL A 294 36.96 -59.12 -8.43
N ALA A 295 37.82 -58.47 -7.64
CA ALA A 295 39.21 -58.22 -8.00
C ALA A 295 39.91 -59.54 -8.37
N SER A 296 40.56 -59.57 -9.54
CA SER A 296 41.21 -60.75 -10.13
C SER A 296 40.30 -61.88 -10.66
N TYR A 297 38.97 -61.76 -10.53
CA TYR A 297 38.03 -62.81 -10.98
C TYR A 297 36.98 -62.34 -11.99
N GLY A 298 36.78 -61.03 -12.16
CA GLY A 298 35.97 -60.45 -13.23
C GLY A 298 34.65 -59.83 -12.76
N THR A 299 33.82 -59.44 -13.74
CA THR A 299 32.54 -58.75 -13.52
C THR A 299 31.47 -59.69 -12.98
N MET A 300 30.67 -59.19 -12.04
CA MET A 300 29.53 -59.91 -11.46
C MET A 300 28.28 -59.71 -12.33
N THR A 301 27.36 -60.68 -12.29
CA THR A 301 26.07 -60.59 -13.01
C THR A 301 24.93 -60.40 -12.01
N TYR A 302 24.03 -59.47 -12.28
CA TYR A 302 22.85 -59.27 -11.42
C TYR A 302 21.87 -60.46 -11.54
N VAL A 303 21.39 -60.96 -10.40
CA VAL A 303 20.45 -62.07 -10.29
C VAL A 303 19.12 -61.56 -9.71
N PRO A 304 18.10 -61.29 -10.54
CA PRO A 304 16.86 -60.64 -10.10
C PRO A 304 16.11 -61.40 -9.01
N SER A 305 16.11 -62.75 -9.07
CA SER A 305 15.38 -63.59 -8.10
C SER A 305 15.89 -63.49 -6.66
N ALA A 306 17.12 -63.01 -6.48
CA ALA A 306 17.76 -62.88 -5.17
C ALA A 306 18.19 -61.44 -4.86
N ALA A 307 17.97 -60.50 -5.77
CA ALA A 307 18.38 -59.10 -5.66
C ALA A 307 19.87 -58.91 -5.30
N VAL A 308 20.75 -59.74 -5.86
CA VAL A 308 22.21 -59.69 -5.63
C VAL A 308 22.98 -59.73 -6.95
N TYR A 309 24.15 -59.11 -6.97
CA TYR A 309 25.18 -59.40 -7.96
C TYR A 309 25.90 -60.69 -7.58
N ARG A 310 26.14 -61.57 -8.54
CA ARG A 310 26.74 -62.89 -8.32
C ARG A 310 27.89 -63.14 -9.27
N LEU A 311 28.97 -63.70 -8.74
CA LEU A 311 30.05 -64.30 -9.52
C LEU A 311 30.28 -65.74 -9.06
N ILE A 312 30.35 -66.65 -10.02
CA ILE A 312 30.75 -68.05 -9.81
C ILE A 312 31.96 -68.34 -10.70
N VAL A 313 33.07 -68.72 -10.08
CA VAL A 313 34.33 -69.04 -10.78
C VAL A 313 34.99 -70.27 -10.15
N SER A 314 35.95 -70.87 -10.85
CA SER A 314 36.62 -72.10 -10.40
C SER A 314 38.13 -71.93 -10.22
N PRO A 315 38.58 -71.22 -9.16
CA PRO A 315 40.01 -71.07 -8.90
C PRO A 315 40.61 -72.38 -8.38
N ALA A 316 41.92 -72.56 -8.61
CA ALA A 316 42.64 -73.76 -8.19
C ALA A 316 42.76 -73.91 -6.67
N THR A 317 42.69 -72.80 -5.92
CA THR A 317 42.83 -72.77 -4.45
C THR A 317 41.90 -71.73 -3.84
N ASN A 318 41.57 -71.87 -2.56
CA ASN A 318 40.86 -70.83 -1.81
C ASN A 318 41.71 -69.54 -1.76
N PRO A 319 41.20 -68.39 -2.23
CA PRO A 319 41.93 -67.12 -2.16
C PRO A 319 42.06 -66.51 -0.77
N GLY A 320 41.38 -67.07 0.24
CA GLY A 320 41.40 -66.57 1.62
C GLY A 320 40.49 -65.36 1.82
N SER A 321 40.53 -64.37 0.93
CA SER A 321 39.62 -63.22 0.92
C SER A 321 39.25 -62.83 -0.50
N VAL A 322 38.11 -62.15 -0.66
CA VAL A 322 37.68 -61.55 -1.91
C VAL A 322 37.40 -60.07 -1.69
N THR A 323 37.81 -59.25 -2.65
CA THR A 323 37.47 -57.82 -2.69
C THR A 323 36.53 -57.59 -3.86
N VAL A 324 35.35 -57.06 -3.58
CA VAL A 324 34.41 -56.57 -4.59
C VAL A 324 34.67 -55.07 -4.75
N VAL A 325 34.79 -54.62 -5.99
CA VAL A 325 34.95 -53.22 -6.37
C VAL A 325 33.87 -52.81 -7.36
N SER A 326 33.46 -51.54 -7.28
CA SER A 326 32.45 -50.94 -8.14
C SER A 326 33.07 -49.87 -9.05
N THR A 327 32.41 -49.60 -10.18
CA THR A 327 32.76 -48.48 -11.08
C THR A 327 32.56 -47.11 -10.44
N ALA A 328 31.68 -46.99 -9.44
CA ALA A 328 31.47 -45.75 -8.68
C ALA A 328 32.46 -45.59 -7.50
N GLY A 329 33.46 -46.47 -7.39
CA GLY A 329 34.55 -46.36 -6.42
C GLY A 329 34.30 -47.06 -5.08
N GLY A 330 33.09 -47.55 -4.82
CA GLY A 330 32.80 -48.38 -3.65
C GLY A 330 33.57 -49.70 -3.67
N SER A 331 33.97 -50.18 -2.48
CA SER A 331 34.61 -51.48 -2.34
C SER A 331 34.32 -52.14 -1.00
N ALA A 332 34.34 -53.47 -0.98
CA ALA A 332 34.20 -54.27 0.21
C ALA A 332 35.11 -55.49 0.14
N THR A 333 35.63 -55.95 1.28
CA THR A 333 36.44 -57.16 1.37
C THR A 333 35.87 -58.11 2.41
N LEU A 334 35.78 -59.39 2.07
CA LEU A 334 35.27 -60.43 2.96
C LEU A 334 36.16 -61.67 2.92
N THR A 335 36.41 -62.25 4.09
CA THR A 335 37.10 -63.54 4.22
C THR A 335 36.24 -64.66 3.64
N VAL A 336 36.83 -65.51 2.81
CA VAL A 336 36.13 -66.62 2.16
C VAL A 336 35.95 -67.77 3.14
N THR A 337 34.69 -68.18 3.32
CA THR A 337 34.35 -69.35 4.14
C THR A 337 34.52 -70.63 3.34
N VAL A 338 35.26 -71.59 3.88
CA VAL A 338 35.48 -72.90 3.24
C VAL A 338 34.31 -73.84 3.54
N GLN A 339 33.81 -74.52 2.52
CA GLN A 339 32.76 -75.53 2.59
C GLN A 339 33.22 -76.86 1.97
#